data_AF-A0A2M8C2I3-F1
#
_entry.id   AF-A0A2M8C2I3-F1
#
_cell.length_a   1.000
_cell.length_b   1.000
_cell.length_c   1.000
_cell.angle_alpha   90.00
_cell.angle_beta   90.00
_cell.angle_gamma   90.00
#
_symmetry.space_group_name_H-M   'P 1'
#
loop_
_entity.id
_entity.type
_entity.pdbx_description
1 polymer ?
#
loop_
_entity_poly.entity_id
_entity_poly.type
_entity_poly.pdbx_seq_one_letter_code
_entity_poly.pdbx_strand_id
1 'polypeptide(L)' 'KCPICGGELVEREVEKLLRGGSHIAVMKVTAEVCLGCGERLYSQETVRRFEEIRRKLEREEVSAMQPLGRSFQVS' A
#
# COMPACT_ATOMS: atom_id res chain seq x y z
N LYS A 1 20.81 -2.22 1.89
CA LYS A 1 20.63 -2.62 3.32
C LYS A 1 19.47 -1.84 3.90
N CYS A 2 18.70 -2.42 4.83
CA CYS A 2 17.54 -1.77 5.43
C CYS A 2 17.96 -0.48 6.17
N PRO A 3 17.30 0.67 5.92
CA PRO A 3 17.63 1.92 6.58
C PRO A 3 17.19 1.96 8.06
N ILE A 4 16.32 1.05 8.49
CA ILE A 4 15.79 1.02 9.85
C ILE A 4 16.66 0.16 10.80
N CYS A 5 17.10 -1.01 10.35
CA CYS A 5 17.83 -1.95 11.21
C CYS A 5 19.14 -2.49 10.61
N GLY A 6 19.53 -2.06 9.41
CA GLY A 6 20.73 -2.55 8.72
C GLY A 6 20.62 -3.96 8.11
N GLY A 7 19.48 -4.64 8.29
CA GLY A 7 19.23 -5.99 7.79
C GLY A 7 19.18 -6.13 6.27
N GLU A 8 19.13 -7.38 5.80
CA GLU A 8 19.00 -7.72 4.38
C GLU A 8 17.60 -7.34 3.86
N LEU A 9 17.58 -6.83 2.62
CA LEU A 9 16.37 -6.48 1.88
C LEU A 9 16.22 -7.49 0.73
N VAL A 10 15.00 -7.97 0.53
CA VAL A 10 14.66 -8.87 -0.58
C VAL A 10 13.44 -8.36 -1.34
N GLU A 11 13.42 -8.51 -2.64
CA GLU A 11 12.26 -8.14 -3.45
C GLU A 11 11.12 -9.15 -3.27
N ARG A 12 9.90 -8.67 -3.00
CA ARG A 12 8.68 -9.49 -2.86
C ARG A 12 7.44 -8.74 -3.34
N GLU A 13 6.45 -9.47 -3.84
CA GLU A 13 5.10 -8.93 -3.99
C GLU A 13 4.44 -8.81 -2.61
N VAL A 14 3.89 -7.63 -2.31
CA VAL A 14 3.18 -7.35 -1.07
C VAL A 14 1.85 -6.67 -1.36
N GLU A 15 0.90 -6.82 -0.43
CA GLU A 15 -0.32 -6.02 -0.43
C GLU A 15 -0.12 -4.74 0.39
N LYS A 16 -0.54 -3.62 -0.19
CA LYS A 16 -0.63 -2.31 0.46
C LYS A 16 -2.10 -1.91 0.60
N LEU A 17 -2.52 -1.70 1.84
CA LEU A 17 -3.79 -1.05 2.15
C LEU A 17 -3.64 0.47 2.01
N LEU A 18 -4.53 1.07 1.22
CA LEU A 18 -4.63 2.50 0.97
C LEU A 18 -5.98 2.98 1.48
N ARG A 19 -5.99 4.04 2.28
CA ARG A 19 -7.19 4.63 2.87
C ARG A 19 -7.33 6.07 2.40
N GLY A 20 -8.56 6.50 2.13
CA GLY A 20 -8.95 7.88 1.84
C GLY A 20 -10.45 8.02 2.10
N GLY A 21 -10.85 9.02 2.87
CA GLY A 21 -12.21 9.13 3.42
C GLY A 21 -12.62 7.86 4.17
N SER A 22 -13.82 7.35 3.88
CA SER A 22 -14.35 6.07 4.40
C SER A 22 -13.97 4.86 3.55
N HIS A 23 -13.22 5.02 2.47
CA HIS A 23 -12.88 3.94 1.54
C HIS A 23 -11.50 3.32 1.81
N ILE A 24 -11.38 2.03 1.47
CA ILE A 24 -10.13 1.28 1.50
C ILE A 24 -9.92 0.61 0.15
N ALA A 25 -8.73 0.74 -0.42
CA ALA A 25 -8.26 -0.03 -1.56
C ALA A 25 -7.08 -0.93 -1.17
N VAL A 26 -6.99 -2.09 -1.81
CA VAL A 26 -5.83 -2.99 -1.75
C VAL A 26 -5.08 -2.88 -3.07
N MET A 27 -3.77 -2.71 -3.01
CA MET A 27 -2.89 -2.74 -4.18
C MET A 27 -1.79 -3.78 -3.96
N LYS A 28 -1.66 -4.73 -4.89
CA LYS A 28 -0.48 -5.61 -4.98
C LYS A 28 0.64 -4.86 -5.67
N VAL A 29 1.84 -4.91 -5.09
CA VAL A 29 3.00 -4.21 -5.61
C VAL A 29 4.30 -4.88 -5.17
N THR A 30 5.30 -4.83 -6.03
CA THR A 30 6.66 -5.25 -5.72
C THR A 30 7.33 -4.22 -4.79
N ALA A 31 7.94 -4.71 -3.72
CA ALA A 31 8.68 -3.89 -2.76
C ALA A 31 9.93 -4.63 -2.27
N GLU A 32 10.93 -3.88 -1.83
CA GLU A 32 12.02 -4.45 -1.03
C GLU A 32 11.55 -4.60 0.41
N VAL A 33 11.57 -5.82 0.93
CA VAL A 33 11.13 -6.16 2.28
C VAL A 33 12.33 -6.57 3.12
N CYS A 34 12.50 -5.95 4.29
CA CYS A 34 13.54 -6.35 5.22
C CYS A 34 13.21 -7.69 5.89
N LEU A 35 14.13 -8.64 5.83
CA LEU A 35 13.99 -9.94 6.49
C LEU A 35 14.07 -9.86 8.02
N GLY A 36 14.64 -8.79 8.56
CA GLY A 36 14.82 -8.60 10.01
C GLY A 36 13.64 -7.91 10.69
N CYS A 37 13.23 -6.73 10.21
CA CYS A 37 12.17 -5.93 10.84
C CYS A 37 10.87 -5.83 10.02
N GLY A 38 10.84 -6.34 8.79
CA GLY A 38 9.66 -6.29 7.92
C GLY A 38 9.41 -4.93 7.25
N GLU A 39 10.31 -3.95 7.39
CA GLU A 39 10.22 -2.66 6.69
C GLU A 39 10.06 -2.87 5.19
N ARG A 40 9.22 -2.05 4.55
CA ARG A 40 8.91 -2.17 3.11
C ARG A 40 9.30 -0.89 2.40
N LEU A 41 10.28 -0.97 1.52
CA LEU A 41 10.72 0.15 0.69
C LEU A 41 10.06 0.06 -0.68
N TYR A 42 9.51 1.20 -1.12
CA TYR A 42 8.80 1.34 -2.38
C TYR A 42 9.52 2.33 -3.29
N SER A 43 9.47 2.09 -4.60
CA SER A 43 9.96 3.06 -5.58
C SER A 43 9.18 4.37 -5.50
N GLN A 44 9.79 5.48 -5.93
CA GLN A 44 9.09 6.79 -5.99
C GLN A 44 7.84 6.73 -6.86
N GLU A 45 7.87 5.96 -7.96
CA GLU A 45 6.71 5.75 -8.82
C GLU A 45 5.56 5.05 -8.08
N THR A 46 5.88 4.01 -7.32
CA THR A 46 4.90 3.31 -6.48
C THR A 46 4.29 4.24 -5.43
N VAL A 47 5.11 5.08 -4.80
CA VAL A 47 4.64 6.07 -3.81
C VAL A 47 3.69 7.08 -4.46
N ARG A 48 4.02 7.60 -5.66
CA ARG A 48 3.12 8.51 -6.41
C ARG A 48 1.77 7.86 -6.73
N ARG A 49 1.79 6.58 -7.11
CA ARG A 49 0.56 5.81 -7.36
C ARG A 49 -0.27 5.62 -6.08
N PHE A 50 0.37 5.38 -4.94
CA PHE A 50 -0.34 5.34 -3.65
C PHE A 50 -1.04 6.67 -3.35
N GLU A 51 -0.36 7.80 -3.55
CA GLU A 51 -0.94 9.12 -3.33
C GLU A 51 -2.10 9.42 -4.27
N GLU A 52 -1.99 9.04 -5.55
CA GLU A 52 -3.08 9.18 -6.52
C GLU A 52 -4.32 8.39 -6.10
N ILE A 53 -4.15 7.12 -5.72
CA ILE A 53 -5.26 6.28 -5.27
C ILE A 53 -5.88 6.85 -4.01
N ARG A 54 -5.08 7.29 -3.02
CA ARG A 54 -5.60 7.92 -1.79
C ARG A 54 -6.44 9.16 -2.10
N ARG A 55 -6.00 10.02 -3.03
CA ARG A 55 -6.79 11.19 -3.46
C ARG A 55 -8.10 10.80 -4.12
N LYS A 56 -8.10 9.76 -4.97
CA LYS A 56 -9.33 9.24 -5.59
C LYS A 56 -10.29 8.68 -4.55
N LEU A 57 -9.79 7.92 -3.58
CA LEU A 57 -10.60 7.39 -2.47
C LEU A 57 -11.22 8.53 -1.65
N GLU A 58 -10.45 9.57 -1.30
CA GLU A 58 -10.93 10.74 -0.54
C GLU A 58 -12.06 11.50 -1.27
N ARG A 59 -12.01 11.52 -2.61
CA ARG A 59 -13.01 12.19 -3.46
C ARG A 59 -14.15 11.28 -3.92
N GLU A 60 -14.19 10.05 -3.41
CA GLU A 60 -15.15 9.02 -3.82
C GLU A 60 -15.09 8.67 -5.33
N GLU A 61 -13.96 8.94 -5.99
CA GLU A 61 -13.69 8.67 -7.42
C GLU A 61 -13.31 7.18 -7.63
N VAL A 62 -14.22 6.27 -7.28
CA VAL A 62 -13.96 4.81 -7.24
C VAL A 62 -14.49 4.03 -8.44
N SER A 63 -15.04 4.70 -9.46
CA SER A 63 -15.68 4.05 -10.62
C SER A 63 -14.75 3.15 -11.43
N ALA A 64 -13.43 3.42 -11.40
CA ALA A 64 -12.41 2.60 -12.05
C ALA A 64 -11.82 1.49 -11.15
N MET A 65 -12.32 1.34 -9.91
CA MET A 65 -11.83 0.35 -8.95
C MET A 65 -12.78 -0.85 -8.89
N GLN A 66 -12.21 -2.04 -8.69
CA GLN A 66 -13.00 -3.27 -8.51
C GLN A 66 -13.36 -3.45 -7.03
N PRO A 67 -14.64 -3.67 -6.68
CA PRO A 67 -15.03 -4.03 -5.33
C PRO A 67 -14.38 -5.37 -4.94
N LEU A 68 -13.64 -5.39 -3.82
CA LEU A 68 -12.97 -6.59 -3.32
C LEU A 68 -13.85 -7.40 -2.34
N GLY A 69 -14.87 -6.76 -1.76
CA GLY A 69 -15.74 -7.35 -0.74
C GLY A 69 -16.36 -6.28 0.15
N ARG A 70 -16.82 -6.68 1.34
CA ARG A 70 -17.31 -5.75 2.37
C ARG A 70 -16.20 -5.50 3.39
N SER A 71 -15.95 -4.22 3.68
CA SER A 71 -15.07 -3.81 4.77
C SER A 71 -15.91 -3.44 5.99
N PHE A 72 -15.41 -3.74 7.18
CA PHE A 72 -16.10 -3.46 8.44
C PHE A 72 -15.12 -2.77 9.40
N GLN A 73 -15.59 -1.74 10.09
CA GLN A 73 -14.90 -1.15 11.23
C GLN A 73 -15.54 -1.72 12.50
N VAL A 74 -14.72 -2.28 13.39
CA VAL A 74 -15.15 -2.80 14.70
C VAL A 74 -14.76 -1.77 15.77
N SER A 75 -15.70 -1.41 16.64
CA SER A 75 -15.53 -0.51 17.79
C SER A 75 -15.44 -1.28 19.09
#